data_AF-A0A4Y2LV07-F1
#
_entry.id   AF-A0A4Y2LV07-F1
#
_cell.length_a   1.000
_cell.length_b   1.000
_cell.length_c   1.000
_cell.angle_alpha   90.00
_cell.angle_beta   90.00
_cell.angle_gamma   90.00
#
_symmetry.space_group_name_H-M   'P 1'
#
loop_
_entity.id
_entity.type
_entity.pdbx_description
1 polymer ?
#
loop_
_entity_poly.entity_id
_entity_poly.type
_entity_poly.pdbx_seq_one_letter_code
_entity_poly.pdbx_strand_id
1 'polypeptide(L)'
;PDIRPILEKKLKLADRPSRQEIAQESPATKRYWALWDSLHLKDGVLYRKWENDDGSSCQWQLILPRIRIQEVLQETHDSTRGGHFGIMKTLRRIRERFYWDRLRADVEKWCRECQIC
;
A
#
# COMPACT_ATOMS: atom_id res chain seq x y z
N PRO A 1 5.04 7.20 0.77
CA PRO A 1 4.37 8.08 -0.22
C PRO A 1 3.44 9.10 0.48
N ASP A 2 3.22 10.26 -0.14
CA ASP A 2 2.12 11.14 0.28
C ASP A 2 0.80 10.58 -0.27
N ILE A 3 -0.16 10.34 0.63
CA ILE A 3 -1.47 9.76 0.31
C ILE A 3 -2.57 10.81 0.30
N ARG A 4 -2.30 12.04 0.77
CA ARG A 4 -3.30 13.10 0.91
C ARG A 4 -3.99 13.44 -0.41
N PRO A 5 -3.28 13.61 -1.56
CA PRO A 5 -3.94 14.02 -2.79
C PRO A 5 -4.99 13.01 -3.30
N ILE A 6 -4.72 11.70 -3.16
CA ILE A 6 -5.68 10.67 -3.57
C ILE A 6 -6.81 10.50 -2.55
N LEU A 7 -6.51 10.63 -1.26
CA LEU A 7 -7.51 10.59 -0.19
C LEU A 7 -8.55 11.70 -0.36
N GLU A 8 -8.10 12.94 -0.56
CA GLU A 8 -8.98 14.08 -0.78
C GLU A 8 -9.85 13.92 -2.02
N LYS A 9 -9.28 13.38 -3.12
CA LYS A 9 -10.04 13.09 -4.33
C LYS A 9 -11.11 12.03 -4.07
N LYS A 10 -10.78 10.94 -3.37
CA LYS A 10 -11.75 9.90 -3.00
C LYS A 10 -12.85 10.40 -2.06
N LEU A 11 -12.56 11.39 -1.21
CA LEU A 11 -13.56 12.01 -0.34
C LEU A 11 -14.53 12.92 -1.10
N LYS A 12 -14.06 13.60 -2.16
CA LYS A 12 -14.82 14.64 -2.87
C LYS A 12 -15.51 14.15 -4.14
N LEU A 13 -14.98 13.11 -4.78
CA LEU A 13 -15.42 12.67 -6.11
C LEU A 13 -15.97 11.25 -6.02
N ALA A 14 -17.14 11.04 -6.61
CA ALA A 14 -17.71 9.71 -6.79
C ALA A 14 -16.90 8.91 -7.85
N ASP A 15 -16.61 9.57 -8.96
CA ASP A 15 -15.98 8.96 -10.13
C ASP A 15 -14.46 9.20 -10.20
N ARG A 16 -13.79 8.33 -10.97
CA ARG A 16 -12.36 8.44 -11.23
C ARG A 16 -12.06 9.72 -12.02
N PRO A 17 -11.15 10.60 -11.53
CA PRO A 17 -10.70 11.75 -12.30
C PRO A 17 -10.14 11.35 -13.67
N SER A 18 -10.25 12.23 -14.65
CA SER A 18 -9.63 12.07 -15.96
C SER A 18 -8.10 12.10 -15.89
N ARG A 19 -7.45 11.64 -16.98
CA ARG A 19 -5.99 11.71 -17.12
C ARG A 19 -5.46 13.14 -17.07
N GLN A 20 -6.22 14.12 -17.56
CA GLN A 20 -5.82 15.52 -17.58
C GLN A 20 -5.80 16.10 -16.17
N GLU A 21 -6.82 15.79 -15.35
CA GLU A 21 -6.92 16.25 -13.96
C GLU A 21 -5.80 15.73 -13.05
N ILE A 22 -5.24 14.55 -13.36
CA ILE A 22 -4.12 13.96 -12.59
C ILE A 22 -2.76 14.14 -13.27
N ALA A 23 -2.68 14.88 -14.37
CA ALA A 23 -1.45 15.00 -15.16
C ALA A 23 -0.29 15.64 -14.38
N GLN A 24 -0.57 16.62 -13.51
CA GLN A 24 0.43 17.32 -12.69
C GLN A 24 0.65 16.68 -11.31
N GLU A 25 -0.05 15.59 -11.01
CA GLU A 25 0.08 14.89 -9.74
C GLU A 25 1.39 14.09 -9.65
N SER A 26 1.80 13.80 -8.42
CA SER A 26 3.00 12.99 -8.15
C SER A 26 2.90 11.59 -8.77
N PRO A 27 4.02 10.92 -9.08
CA PRO A 27 4.00 9.53 -9.54
C PRO A 27 3.28 8.57 -8.58
N ALA A 28 3.36 8.82 -7.27
CA ALA A 28 2.67 8.02 -6.27
C ALA A 28 1.14 8.20 -6.37
N THR A 29 0.68 9.46 -6.45
CA THR A 29 -0.74 9.77 -6.64
C THR A 29 -1.27 9.13 -7.93
N LYS A 30 -0.54 9.23 -9.03
CA LYS A 30 -0.91 8.62 -10.32
C LYS A 30 -1.04 7.10 -10.23
N ARG A 31 -0.17 6.43 -9.46
CA ARG A 31 -0.26 4.99 -9.22
C ARG A 31 -1.48 4.61 -8.38
N TYR A 32 -1.82 5.40 -7.37
CA TYR A 32 -3.07 5.19 -6.64
C TYR A 32 -4.31 5.49 -7.50
N TRP A 33 -4.25 6.52 -8.34
CA TRP A 33 -5.30 6.81 -9.33
C TRP A 33 -5.52 5.65 -10.30
N ALA A 34 -4.45 4.97 -10.75
CA ALA A 34 -4.58 3.78 -11.58
C ALA A 34 -5.30 2.61 -10.86
N LEU A 35 -5.32 2.63 -9.52
CA LEU A 35 -6.01 1.67 -8.68
C LEU A 35 -7.39 2.16 -8.22
N TRP A 36 -7.90 3.27 -8.75
CA TRP A 36 -9.10 3.96 -8.24
C TRP A 36 -10.27 3.02 -7.93
N ASP A 37 -10.59 2.11 -8.83
CA ASP A 37 -11.77 1.23 -8.71
C ASP A 37 -11.62 0.24 -7.55
N SER A 38 -10.38 -0.10 -7.20
CA SER A 38 -10.04 -0.91 -6.02
C SER A 38 -9.90 -0.11 -4.73
N LEU A 39 -9.89 1.22 -4.80
CA LEU A 39 -9.73 2.09 -3.63
C LEU A 39 -11.09 2.48 -3.03
N HIS A 40 -11.26 2.23 -1.74
CA HIS A 40 -12.49 2.55 -1.03
C HIS A 40 -12.20 3.26 0.29
N LEU A 41 -13.08 4.19 0.64
CA LEU A 41 -13.09 4.84 1.94
C LEU A 41 -13.95 4.05 2.92
N LYS A 42 -13.45 3.88 4.13
CA LYS A 42 -14.19 3.36 5.28
C LYS A 42 -13.89 4.28 6.45
N ASP A 43 -14.90 4.99 6.95
CA ASP A 43 -14.76 5.93 8.07
C ASP A 43 -13.60 6.94 7.90
N GLY A 44 -13.45 7.48 6.69
CA GLY A 44 -12.39 8.44 6.35
C GLY A 44 -11.01 7.82 6.12
N VAL A 45 -10.86 6.50 6.26
CA VAL A 45 -9.63 5.75 6.05
C VAL A 45 -9.63 5.11 4.67
N LEU A 46 -8.53 5.25 3.93
CA LEU A 46 -8.39 4.72 2.57
C LEU A 46 -7.87 3.28 2.60
N TYR A 47 -8.64 2.39 1.97
CA TYR A 47 -8.29 0.99 1.77
C TYR A 47 -8.20 0.66 0.29
N ARG A 48 -7.39 -0.35 -0.04
CA ARG A 48 -7.42 -1.07 -1.29
C ARG A 48 -8.11 -2.41 -1.08
N LYS A 49 -9.17 -2.69 -1.84
CA LYS A 49 -9.75 -4.01 -1.99
C LYS A 49 -8.95 -4.79 -3.02
N TRP A 50 -8.53 -5.99 -2.67
CA TRP A 50 -7.88 -6.90 -3.60
C TRP A 50 -8.68 -8.19 -3.62
N GLU A 51 -9.09 -8.62 -4.81
CA GLU A 51 -9.83 -9.85 -5.02
C GLU A 51 -9.02 -10.78 -5.93
N ASN A 52 -9.10 -12.09 -5.66
CA ASN A 52 -8.64 -13.10 -6.61
C ASN A 52 -9.54 -13.11 -7.84
N ASP A 53 -9.02 -13.63 -8.97
CA ASP A 53 -9.76 -13.74 -10.23
C ASP A 53 -11.05 -14.60 -10.11
N ASP A 54 -11.08 -15.53 -9.16
CA ASP A 54 -12.23 -16.39 -8.86
C ASP A 54 -13.21 -15.78 -7.83
N GLY A 55 -12.92 -14.59 -7.31
CA GLY A 55 -13.69 -13.90 -6.27
C GLY A 55 -13.69 -14.60 -4.90
N SER A 56 -12.94 -15.69 -4.72
CA SER A 56 -12.96 -16.51 -3.49
C SER A 56 -12.28 -15.84 -2.31
N SER A 57 -11.39 -14.89 -2.57
CA SER A 57 -10.74 -14.10 -1.53
C SER A 57 -10.90 -12.60 -1.81
N CYS A 58 -11.21 -11.86 -0.74
CA CYS A 58 -11.26 -10.41 -0.71
C CYS A 58 -10.39 -9.94 0.45
N GLN A 59 -9.26 -9.31 0.12
CA GLN A 59 -8.32 -8.75 1.09
C GLN A 59 -8.46 -7.22 1.13
N TRP A 60 -8.62 -6.68 2.32
CA TRP A 60 -8.68 -5.25 2.56
C TRP A 60 -7.33 -4.77 3.08
N GLN A 61 -6.62 -4.02 2.24
CA GLN A 61 -5.30 -3.50 2.55
C GLN A 61 -5.40 -2.02 2.91
N LEU A 62 -4.98 -1.65 4.12
CA LEU A 62 -4.88 -0.25 4.53
C LEU A 62 -3.82 0.46 3.68
N ILE A 63 -4.18 1.61 3.09
CA ILE A 63 -3.22 2.46 2.39
C ILE A 63 -2.36 3.18 3.41
N LEU A 64 -1.09 2.81 3.47
CA LEU A 64 -0.20 3.24 4.55
C LEU A 64 0.49 4.58 4.20
N PRO A 65 0.40 5.61 5.07
CA PRO A 65 1.16 6.85 4.89
C PRO A 65 2.65 6.62 5.13
N ARG A 66 3.50 7.46 4.51
CA ARG A 66 4.97 7.32 4.58
C ARG A 66 5.51 7.13 6.01
N ILE A 67 4.96 7.88 6.97
CA ILE A 67 5.44 7.91 8.36
C ILE A 67 5.27 6.57 9.10
N ARG A 68 4.38 5.69 8.65
CA ARG A 68 4.13 4.38 9.29
C ARG A 68 4.84 3.21 8.60
N ILE A 69 5.48 3.43 7.46
CA ILE A 69 6.13 2.36 6.68
C ILE A 69 7.23 1.66 7.48
N GLN A 70 8.11 2.45 8.10
CA GLN A 70 9.25 1.89 8.84
C GLN A 70 8.80 1.00 10.00
N GLU A 71 7.79 1.43 10.76
CA GLU A 71 7.22 0.64 11.86
C GLU A 71 6.66 -0.70 11.36
N VAL A 72 5.93 -0.70 10.24
CA VAL A 72 5.39 -1.93 9.65
C VAL A 72 6.51 -2.85 9.16
N LEU A 73 7.56 -2.32 8.54
CA LEU A 73 8.71 -3.12 8.10
C LEU A 73 9.43 -3.76 9.29
N GLN A 74 9.70 -2.99 10.35
CA GLN A 74 10.31 -3.48 11.59
C GLN A 74 9.49 -4.59 12.23
N GLU A 75 8.18 -4.38 12.42
CA GLU A 75 7.32 -5.39 13.05
C GLU A 75 7.19 -6.67 12.22
N THR A 76 7.19 -6.55 10.89
CA THR A 76 6.99 -7.71 10.00
C THR A 76 8.27 -8.46 9.63
N HIS A 77 9.44 -7.85 9.77
CA HIS A 77 10.74 -8.45 9.45
C HIS A 77 11.63 -8.64 10.68
N ASP A 78 11.88 -7.58 11.46
CA ASP A 78 12.91 -7.53 12.50
C ASP A 78 12.43 -8.09 13.86
N SER A 79 11.12 -8.07 14.11
CA SER A 79 10.57 -8.57 15.36
C SER A 79 10.74 -10.09 15.50
N THR A 80 10.61 -10.63 16.71
CA THR A 80 10.55 -12.08 16.95
C THR A 80 9.44 -12.75 16.11
N ARG A 81 8.35 -12.02 15.84
CA ARG A 81 7.26 -12.51 14.99
C ARG A 81 7.64 -12.46 13.51
N GLY A 82 8.40 -11.45 13.11
CA GLY A 82 8.94 -11.26 11.76
C GLY A 82 10.06 -12.23 11.40
N GLY A 83 10.83 -12.69 12.39
CA GLY A 83 11.76 -13.82 12.30
C GLY A 83 12.80 -13.69 11.19
N HIS A 84 13.13 -12.47 10.77
CA HIS A 84 14.06 -12.19 9.66
C HIS A 84 13.70 -12.93 8.38
N PHE A 85 12.40 -13.06 8.10
CA PHE A 85 11.96 -13.79 6.91
C PHE A 85 12.43 -13.12 5.61
N GLY A 86 12.78 -13.97 4.65
CA GLY A 86 13.15 -13.53 3.30
C GLY A 86 12.03 -12.74 2.62
N ILE A 87 12.43 -11.95 1.61
CA ILE A 87 11.63 -10.94 0.91
C ILE A 87 10.20 -11.42 0.58
N MET A 88 10.03 -12.60 -0.01
CA MET A 88 8.71 -13.08 -0.45
C MET A 88 7.74 -13.30 0.72
N LYS A 89 8.24 -13.83 1.85
CA LYS A 89 7.40 -14.11 3.02
C LYS A 89 7.03 -12.84 3.76
N THR A 90 7.96 -11.89 3.89
CA THR A 90 7.72 -10.55 4.43
C THR A 90 6.70 -9.79 3.58
N LEU A 91 6.90 -9.81 2.25
CA LEU A 91 6.00 -9.18 1.29
C LEU A 91 4.57 -9.75 1.38
N ARG A 92 4.44 -11.09 1.49
CA ARG A 92 3.14 -11.75 1.64
C ARG A 92 2.41 -11.27 2.90
N ARG A 93 3.10 -11.27 4.05
CA ARG A 93 2.52 -10.85 5.33
C ARG A 93 2.08 -9.40 5.34
N ILE A 94 2.89 -8.49 4.80
CA ILE A 94 2.51 -7.09 4.71
C ILE A 94 1.24 -6.94 3.86
N ARG A 95 1.15 -7.65 2.73
CA ARG A 95 -0.01 -7.61 1.82
C ARG A 95 -1.29 -8.21 2.40
N GLU A 96 -1.23 -8.93 3.51
CA GLU A 96 -2.45 -9.37 4.21
C GLU A 96 -3.20 -8.16 4.80
N ARG A 97 -2.51 -7.04 5.09
CA ARG A 97 -3.10 -5.91 5.84
C ARG A 97 -2.81 -4.53 5.29
N PHE A 98 -1.73 -4.36 4.52
CA PHE A 98 -1.21 -3.06 4.13
C PHE A 98 -0.86 -3.00 2.65
N TYR A 99 -0.96 -1.80 2.10
CA TYR A 99 -0.45 -1.46 0.78
C TYR A 99 0.11 -0.04 0.77
N TRP A 100 1.18 0.18 0.02
CA TRP A 100 1.65 1.53 -0.30
C TRP A 100 2.39 1.53 -1.64
N ASP A 101 2.54 2.71 -2.21
CA ASP A 101 3.37 2.92 -3.38
C ASP A 101 4.82 2.42 -3.17
N ARG A 102 5.32 1.60 -4.10
CA ARG A 102 6.66 0.97 -4.05
C ARG A 102 6.88 -0.04 -2.92
N LEU A 103 5.82 -0.56 -2.31
CA LEU A 103 5.89 -1.56 -1.24
C LEU A 103 6.90 -2.68 -1.49
N ARG A 104 6.88 -3.29 -2.69
CA ARG A 104 7.86 -4.35 -3.03
C ARG A 104 9.30 -3.84 -2.96
N ALA A 105 9.59 -2.68 -3.55
CA ALA A 105 10.95 -2.14 -3.57
C ALA A 105 11.43 -1.77 -2.16
N ASP A 106 10.55 -1.22 -1.32
CA ASP A 106 10.87 -0.88 0.06
C ASP A 106 11.14 -2.15 0.90
N VAL A 107 10.34 -3.21 0.74
CA VAL A 107 10.58 -4.50 1.41
C VAL A 107 11.88 -5.15 0.93
N GLU A 108 12.13 -5.15 -0.38
CA GLU A 108 13.38 -5.68 -0.94
C GLU A 108 14.60 -4.93 -0.41
N LYS A 109 14.54 -3.60 -0.35
CA LYS A 109 15.60 -2.78 0.21
C LYS A 109 15.81 -3.11 1.69
N TRP A 110 14.74 -3.11 2.49
CA TRP A 110 14.80 -3.37 3.93
C TRP A 110 15.45 -4.73 4.25
N CYS A 111 15.02 -5.80 3.61
CA CYS A 111 15.59 -7.13 3.85
C CYS A 111 17.05 -7.23 3.38
N ARG A 112 17.46 -6.55 2.30
CA ARG A 112 18.86 -6.56 1.83
C ARG A 112 19.80 -5.76 2.74
N GLU A 113 19.29 -4.76 3.44
CA GLU A 113 20.06 -3.92 4.36
C GLU A 113 20.08 -4.48 5.80
N CYS A 114 19.30 -5.53 6.08
CA CYS A 114 19.25 -6.18 7.38
C CYS A 114 20.59 -6.85 7.70
N GLN A 115 21.21 -6.48 8.82
CA GLN A 115 22.52 -7.02 9.24
C GLN A 115 22.42 -8.42 9.86
N ILE A 116 21.21 -8.89 10.20
CA ILE A 116 20.96 -10.19 10.82
C ILE A 116 20.69 -11.28 9.77
N CYS A 117 20.14 -10.91 8.61
CA CYS A 117 19.84 -11.82 7.49
C CYS A 117 21.10 -12.19 6.70
#